data_AF-A0A7J3S1L5-F1
#
_entry.id   AF-A0A7J3S1L5-F1
#
_cell.length_a   1.000
_cell.length_b   1.000
_cell.length_c   1.000
_cell.angle_alpha   90.00
_cell.angle_beta   90.00
_cell.angle_gamma   90.00
#
_symmetry.space_group_name_H-M   'P 1'
#
loop_
_entity.id
_entity.type
_entity.pdbx_description
1 polymer ?
#
loop_
_entity_poly.entity_id
_entity_poly.type
_entity_poly.pdbx_seq_one_letter_code
_entity_poly.pdbx_strand_id
1 'polypeptide(L)'
;MQVSALIERGARAALSVVTSLLLWYLVPSILLEGVRGLPLEASGLTFLSFALVIGGLSSMSHLLEGTQVSFVLSVGSDLATIAFLVLISGGGRLTLILSGVTVSADFTPLLLLMITPSAFSVVKKVWNAVSASAGAEAEWSEGGQR
;
A
#
# COMPACT_ATOMS: atom_id res chain seq x y z
N MET A 1 -7.29 -32.07 1.15
CA MET A 1 -7.08 -30.94 0.21
C MET A 1 -7.29 -29.55 0.81
N GLN A 2 -8.09 -29.36 1.88
CA GLN A 2 -8.29 -28.02 2.49
C GLN A 2 -7.11 -27.51 3.33
N VAL A 3 -6.34 -28.40 3.98
CA VAL A 3 -5.24 -28.02 4.88
C VAL A 3 -4.04 -27.45 4.11
N SER A 4 -3.72 -27.98 2.92
CA SER A 4 -2.60 -27.45 2.12
C SER A 4 -2.86 -26.03 1.62
N ALA A 5 -4.11 -25.73 1.22
CA ALA A 5 -4.50 -24.39 0.80
C ALA A 5 -4.46 -23.38 1.96
N LEU A 6 -4.82 -23.80 3.17
CA LEU A 6 -4.72 -22.99 4.38
C LEU A 6 -3.26 -22.71 4.78
N ILE A 7 -2.37 -23.71 4.70
CA ILE A 7 -0.95 -23.55 4.97
C ILE A 7 -0.31 -22.60 3.95
N GLU A 8 -0.65 -22.73 2.67
CA GLU A 8 -0.12 -21.87 1.61
C GLU A 8 -0.57 -20.41 1.77
N ARG A 9 -1.84 -20.18 2.11
CA ARG A 9 -2.37 -18.84 2.43
C ARG A 9 -1.72 -18.24 3.68
N GLY A 10 -1.53 -19.04 4.73
CA GLY A 10 -0.83 -18.62 5.95
C GLY A 10 0.64 -18.27 5.71
N ALA A 11 1.33 -19.05 4.89
CA ALA A 11 2.74 -18.80 4.54
C ALA A 11 2.90 -17.52 3.72
N ARG A 12 2.01 -17.28 2.73
CA ARG A 12 2.00 -16.02 1.97
C ARG A 12 1.68 -14.81 2.84
N ALA A 13 0.71 -14.96 3.75
CA ALA A 13 0.36 -13.93 4.72
C ALA A 13 1.55 -13.58 5.63
N ALA A 14 2.22 -14.58 6.21
CA ALA A 14 3.41 -14.37 7.03
C ALA A 14 4.55 -13.70 6.24
N LEU A 15 4.80 -14.16 5.01
CA LEU A 15 5.81 -13.56 4.14
C LEU A 15 5.48 -12.09 3.85
N SER A 16 4.21 -11.77 3.56
CA SER A 16 3.78 -10.39 3.30
C SER A 16 4.03 -9.46 4.48
N VAL A 17 3.82 -9.94 5.72
CA VAL A 17 4.09 -9.16 6.94
C VAL A 17 5.59 -8.93 7.09
N VAL A 18 6.41 -9.96 6.92
CA VAL A 18 7.87 -9.84 7.03
C VAL A 18 8.42 -8.89 5.96
N THR A 19 8.00 -9.05 4.71
CA THR A 19 8.41 -8.16 3.62
C THR A 19 7.93 -6.73 3.84
N SER A 20 6.71 -6.54 4.35
CA SER A 20 6.18 -5.21 4.71
C SER A 20 7.02 -4.54 5.79
N LEU A 21 7.38 -5.27 6.86
CA LEU A 21 8.26 -4.76 7.91
C LEU A 21 9.66 -4.42 7.38
N LEU A 22 10.23 -5.26 6.51
CA LEU A 22 11.54 -4.98 5.91
C LEU A 22 11.50 -3.72 5.03
N LEU A 23 10.51 -3.59 4.15
CA LEU A 23 10.44 -2.46 3.22
C LEU A 23 10.03 -1.15 3.89
N TRP A 24 9.02 -1.19 4.76
CA TRP A 24 8.37 0.03 5.26
C TRP A 24 8.87 0.48 6.63
N TYR A 25 9.58 -0.39 7.37
CA TYR A 25 10.20 -0.02 8.64
C TYR A 25 11.72 -0.06 8.58
N LEU A 26 12.33 -1.16 8.10
CA LEU A 26 13.79 -1.31 8.14
C LEU A 26 14.53 -0.39 7.16
N VAL A 27 14.03 -0.23 5.94
CA VAL A 27 14.67 0.67 4.94
C VAL A 27 14.63 2.13 5.42
N PRO A 28 13.49 2.70 5.85
CA PRO A 28 13.46 4.06 6.37
C PRO A 28 14.28 4.25 7.65
N SER A 29 14.32 3.27 8.56
CA SER A 29 15.10 3.39 9.80
C SER A 29 16.60 3.49 9.53
N ILE A 30 17.13 2.68 8.60
CA ILE A 30 18.55 2.74 8.21
C ILE A 30 18.87 4.08 7.53
N LEU A 31 17.97 4.59 6.68
CA LEU A 31 18.16 5.89 6.02
C LEU A 31 18.15 7.06 7.02
N LEU A 32 17.30 7.01 8.04
CA LEU A 32 17.26 8.01 9.12
C LEU A 32 18.53 7.98 9.99
N GLU A 33 19.06 6.79 10.28
CA GLU A 33 20.30 6.65 11.03
C GLU A 33 21.53 7.12 10.23
N GLY A 34 21.54 6.87 8.91
CA GLY A 34 22.65 7.21 8.01
C GLY A 34 22.69 8.68 7.58
N VAL A 35 21.55 9.37 7.51
CA VAL A 35 21.46 10.75 7.03
C VAL A 35 21.00 11.68 8.15
N ARG A 36 21.96 12.17 8.95
CA ARG A 36 21.71 13.23 9.92
C ARG A 36 21.34 14.52 9.18
N GLY A 37 20.07 14.93 9.29
CA GLY A 37 19.61 16.23 8.77
C GLY A 37 18.44 16.17 7.79
N LEU A 38 17.81 15.01 7.57
CA LEU A 38 16.50 14.97 6.91
C LEU A 38 15.43 15.53 7.88
N PRO A 39 14.71 16.61 7.52
CA PRO A 39 13.52 17.04 8.24
C PRO A 39 12.35 16.13 7.85
N LEU A 40 12.49 14.85 8.16
CA LEU A 40 11.36 13.94 8.13
C LEU A 40 10.56 14.22 9.40
N GLU A 41 9.41 14.89 9.26
CA GLU A 41 8.44 15.04 10.36
C GLU A 41 7.91 13.69 10.87
N ALA A 42 8.16 12.61 10.11
CA ALA A 42 7.82 11.25 10.47
C ALA A 42 8.80 10.66 11.50
N SER A 43 8.27 10.30 12.67
CA SER A 43 9.00 9.58 13.72
C SER A 43 9.15 8.08 13.39
N GLY A 44 10.12 7.39 14.00
CA GLY A 44 10.28 5.91 13.92
C GLY A 44 8.98 5.13 14.19
N LEU A 45 8.15 5.64 15.09
CA LEU A 45 6.82 5.11 15.42
C LEU A 45 5.83 5.23 14.25
N THR A 46 5.91 6.31 13.48
CA THR A 46 5.10 6.52 12.28
C THR A 46 5.41 5.45 11.24
N PHE A 47 6.69 5.15 10.99
CA PHE A 47 7.11 4.08 10.07
C PHE A 47 6.60 2.71 10.52
N LEU A 48 6.73 2.39 11.80
CA LEU A 48 6.23 1.13 12.35
C LEU A 48 4.71 0.99 12.20
N SER A 49 3.96 2.06 12.47
CA SER A 49 2.50 2.06 12.33
C SER A 49 2.06 1.79 10.89
N PHE A 50 2.68 2.43 9.90
CA PHE A 50 2.36 2.19 8.49
C PHE A 50 2.78 0.79 8.05
N ALA A 51 3.93 0.29 8.49
CA ALA A 51 4.38 -1.06 8.17
C ALA A 51 3.40 -2.13 8.69
N LEU A 52 2.87 -1.94 9.90
CA LEU A 52 1.84 -2.80 10.49
C LEU A 52 0.49 -2.67 9.78
N VAL A 53 0.08 -1.46 9.40
CA VAL A 53 -1.18 -1.24 8.67
C VAL A 53 -1.11 -1.87 7.28
N ILE A 54 -0.09 -1.56 6.49
CA ILE A 54 0.11 -2.12 5.14
C ILE A 54 0.26 -3.64 5.20
N GLY A 55 1.10 -4.12 6.12
CA GLY A 55 1.36 -5.55 6.29
C GLY A 55 0.13 -6.30 6.79
N GLY A 56 -0.59 -5.74 7.76
CA GLY A 56 -1.82 -6.32 8.31
C GLY A 56 -2.95 -6.38 7.28
N LEU A 57 -3.18 -5.29 6.55
CA LEU A 57 -4.19 -5.24 5.48
C LEU A 57 -3.86 -6.22 4.35
N SER A 58 -2.61 -6.26 3.89
CA SER A 58 -2.16 -7.18 2.84
C SER A 58 -2.26 -8.65 3.29
N SER A 59 -1.82 -8.96 4.51
CA SER A 59 -1.89 -10.29 5.11
C SER A 59 -3.34 -10.77 5.27
N MET A 60 -4.22 -9.93 5.84
CA MET A 60 -5.64 -10.26 5.99
C MET A 60 -6.33 -10.39 4.62
N SER A 61 -5.93 -9.59 3.63
CA SER A 61 -6.42 -9.72 2.24
C SER A 61 -6.09 -11.10 1.67
N HIS A 62 -4.88 -11.61 1.90
CA HIS A 62 -4.48 -12.95 1.45
C HIS A 62 -5.20 -14.07 2.21
N LEU A 63 -5.42 -13.91 3.51
CA LEU A 63 -6.15 -14.91 4.31
C LEU A 63 -7.62 -15.03 3.88
N LEU A 64 -8.24 -13.92 3.52
CA LEU A 64 -9.65 -13.82 3.14
C LEU A 64 -9.88 -13.89 1.61
N GLU A 65 -8.87 -14.32 0.85
CA GLU A 65 -8.90 -14.34 -0.61
C GLU A 65 -10.16 -15.03 -1.16
N GLY A 66 -10.83 -14.35 -2.09
CA GLY A 66 -12.11 -14.77 -2.67
C GLY A 66 -13.35 -14.14 -2.02
N THR A 67 -13.19 -13.34 -0.97
CA THR A 67 -14.30 -12.59 -0.34
C THR A 67 -14.31 -11.11 -0.74
N GLN A 68 -15.47 -10.45 -0.62
CA GLN A 68 -15.57 -8.99 -0.77
C GLN A 68 -14.71 -8.24 0.27
N VAL A 69 -14.50 -8.83 1.45
CA VAL A 69 -13.64 -8.25 2.50
C VAL A 69 -12.18 -8.23 2.07
N SER A 70 -11.69 -9.29 1.40
CA SER A 70 -10.33 -9.31 0.84
C SER A 70 -10.12 -8.19 -0.18
N PHE A 71 -11.10 -7.89 -1.01
CA PHE A 71 -11.04 -6.75 -1.93
C PHE A 71 -10.83 -5.42 -1.19
N VAL A 72 -11.65 -5.13 -0.18
CA VAL A 72 -11.57 -3.87 0.59
C VAL A 72 -10.21 -3.76 1.30
N LEU A 73 -9.73 -4.85 1.89
CA LEU A 73 -8.42 -4.90 2.56
C LEU A 73 -7.27 -4.69 1.56
N SER A 74 -7.37 -5.28 0.37
CA SER A 74 -6.37 -5.13 -0.69
C SER A 74 -6.29 -3.70 -1.22
N VAL A 75 -7.44 -3.04 -1.42
CA VAL A 75 -7.50 -1.62 -1.81
C VAL A 75 -6.97 -0.73 -0.67
N GLY A 76 -7.35 -1.03 0.58
CA GLY A 76 -6.86 -0.32 1.75
C GLY A 76 -5.33 -0.38 1.89
N SER A 77 -4.73 -1.54 1.63
CA SER A 77 -3.26 -1.71 1.63
C SER A 77 -2.58 -0.83 0.58
N ASP A 78 -3.15 -0.74 -0.62
CA ASP A 78 -2.61 0.11 -1.69
C ASP A 78 -2.73 1.60 -1.32
N LEU A 79 -3.88 2.02 -0.77
CA LEU A 79 -4.09 3.39 -0.31
C LEU A 79 -3.15 3.77 0.85
N ALA A 80 -2.94 2.87 1.81
CA ALA A 80 -2.00 3.07 2.90
C ALA A 80 -0.56 3.21 2.38
N THR A 81 -0.20 2.48 1.33
CA THR A 81 1.09 2.62 0.64
C THR A 81 1.25 4.00 0.00
N ILE A 82 0.23 4.49 -0.69
CA ILE A 82 0.22 5.83 -1.30
C ILE A 82 0.37 6.90 -0.20
N ALA A 83 -0.44 6.81 0.85
CA ALA A 83 -0.40 7.75 1.97
C ALA A 83 0.99 7.78 2.63
N PHE A 84 1.60 6.62 2.83
CA PHE A 84 2.95 6.52 3.35
C PHE A 84 3.97 7.21 2.43
N LEU A 85 3.95 6.94 1.12
CA LEU A 85 4.86 7.56 0.16
C LEU A 85 4.73 9.09 0.13
N VAL A 86 3.50 9.62 0.18
CA VAL A 86 3.26 11.07 0.25
C VAL A 86 3.81 11.67 1.54
N LEU A 87 3.62 10.99 2.68
CA LEU A 87 4.08 11.44 3.98
C LEU A 87 5.60 11.50 4.06
N ILE A 88 6.29 10.42 3.68
CA ILE A 88 7.75 10.35 3.77
C ILE A 88 8.46 11.27 2.78
N SER A 89 7.80 11.60 1.67
CA SER A 89 8.34 12.49 0.65
C SER A 89 8.07 13.96 0.93
N GLY A 90 7.32 14.29 2.00
CA GLY A 90 6.86 15.65 2.26
C GLY A 90 6.04 16.23 1.10
N GLY A 91 5.30 15.37 0.37
CA GLY A 91 4.59 15.76 -0.85
C GLY A 91 5.49 15.96 -2.10
N GLY A 92 6.72 15.45 -2.07
CA GLY A 92 7.69 15.57 -3.16
C GLY A 92 8.69 16.71 -2.97
N ARG A 93 8.87 17.18 -1.73
CA ARG A 93 9.82 18.25 -1.39
C ARG A 93 10.81 17.78 -0.34
N LEU A 94 12.10 17.92 -0.65
CA LEU A 94 13.20 17.61 0.25
C LEU A 94 13.86 18.92 0.55
N THR A 95 13.72 19.35 1.79
CA THR A 95 14.43 20.51 2.30
C THR A 95 15.63 20.01 3.09
N LEU A 96 16.84 20.34 2.68
CA LEU A 96 18.06 20.06 3.42
C LEU A 96 18.61 21.37 3.96
N ILE A 97 18.99 21.39 5.24
CA ILE A 97 19.66 22.54 5.85
C ILE A 97 21.12 22.15 6.04
N LEU A 98 22.00 22.74 5.21
CA LEU A 98 23.44 22.51 5.25
C LEU A 98 24.11 23.82 5.65
N SER A 99 24.70 23.85 6.85
CA SER A 99 25.50 24.99 7.34
C SER A 99 24.82 26.37 7.19
N GLY A 100 23.51 26.45 7.48
CA GLY A 100 22.71 27.69 7.39
C GLY A 100 22.15 28.01 6.00
N VAL A 101 22.46 27.21 4.98
CA VAL A 101 21.87 27.30 3.64
C VAL A 101 20.76 26.26 3.51
N THR A 102 19.56 26.73 3.19
CA THR A 102 18.41 25.86 2.89
C THR A 102 18.43 25.50 1.42
N VAL A 103 18.62 24.21 1.11
CA VAL A 103 18.52 23.66 -0.23
C VAL A 103 17.19 22.91 -0.32
N SER A 104 16.28 23.38 -1.19
CA SER A 104 15.02 22.69 -1.47
C SER A 104 15.08 22.06 -2.85
N ALA A 105 14.87 20.75 -2.92
CA ALA A 105 14.69 20.01 -4.17
C ALA A 105 13.22 19.59 -4.31
N ASP A 106 12.68 19.76 -5.51
CA ASP A 106 11.36 19.27 -5.90
C ASP A 106 11.52 17.98 -6.72
N PHE A 107 10.88 16.91 -6.27
CA PHE A 107 10.85 15.60 -6.90
C PHE A 107 9.41 15.07 -6.94
N THR A 108 8.41 15.94 -6.99
CA THR A 108 7.03 15.55 -7.24
C THR A 108 6.88 14.61 -8.45
N PRO A 109 7.62 14.76 -9.57
CA PRO A 109 7.57 13.79 -10.67
C PRO A 109 8.00 12.38 -10.27
N LEU A 110 9.05 12.23 -9.46
CA LEU A 110 9.47 10.92 -8.95
C LEU A 110 8.44 10.34 -7.97
N LEU A 111 7.86 11.18 -7.11
CA LEU A 111 6.82 10.76 -6.18
C LEU A 111 5.61 10.19 -6.94
N LEU A 112 5.16 10.88 -7.99
CA LEU A 112 4.08 10.40 -8.86
C LEU A 112 4.44 9.06 -9.47
N LEU A 113 5.67 8.89 -9.95
CA LEU A 113 6.16 7.64 -10.53
C LEU A 113 6.17 6.48 -9.50
N MET A 114 6.50 6.77 -8.24
CA MET A 114 6.46 5.79 -7.15
C MET A 114 5.02 5.43 -6.71
N ILE A 115 4.10 6.39 -6.74
CA ILE A 115 2.68 6.19 -6.41
C ILE A 115 1.94 5.46 -7.53
N THR A 116 2.38 5.61 -8.78
CA THR A 116 1.70 5.11 -9.98
C THR A 116 1.32 3.62 -9.91
N PRO A 117 2.20 2.68 -9.51
CA PRO A 117 1.84 1.26 -9.42
C PRO A 117 0.66 1.00 -8.47
N SER A 118 0.69 1.62 -7.29
CA SER A 118 -0.39 1.48 -6.29
C SER A 118 -1.67 2.16 -6.75
N ALA A 119 -1.58 3.36 -7.34
CA ALA A 119 -2.73 4.07 -7.88
C ALA A 119 -3.40 3.29 -9.02
N PHE A 120 -2.60 2.75 -9.95
CA PHE A 120 -3.09 1.91 -11.04
C PHE A 120 -3.74 0.61 -10.52
N SER A 121 -3.14 -0.01 -9.49
CA SER A 121 -3.72 -1.19 -8.83
C SER A 121 -5.11 -0.89 -8.27
N VAL A 122 -5.29 0.23 -7.56
CA VAL A 122 -6.60 0.66 -7.02
C VAL A 122 -7.60 0.86 -8.15
N VAL A 123 -7.23 1.62 -9.20
CA VAL A 123 -8.12 1.87 -10.34
C VAL A 123 -8.54 0.56 -11.00
N LYS A 124 -7.60 -0.34 -11.25
CA LYS A 124 -7.89 -1.65 -11.86
C LYS A 124 -8.81 -2.50 -10.99
N LYS A 125 -8.57 -2.55 -9.69
CA LYS A 125 -9.41 -3.26 -8.72
C LYS A 125 -10.84 -2.72 -8.73
N VAL A 126 -11.00 -1.40 -8.62
CA VAL A 126 -12.31 -0.75 -8.66
C VAL A 126 -13.01 -0.96 -9.99
N TRP A 127 -12.29 -0.79 -11.11
CA TRP A 127 -12.84 -1.02 -12.45
C TRP A 127 -13.37 -2.43 -12.64
N ASN A 128 -12.61 -3.44 -12.18
CA ASN A 128 -13.02 -4.83 -12.25
C ASN A 128 -14.27 -5.11 -11.39
N ALA A 129 -14.36 -4.50 -10.21
CA ALA A 129 -15.53 -4.63 -9.34
C ALA A 129 -16.78 -4.02 -9.98
N VAL A 130 -16.66 -2.83 -10.57
CA VAL A 130 -17.76 -2.14 -11.28
C VAL A 130 -18.18 -2.91 -12.53
N SER A 131 -17.22 -3.44 -13.28
CA SER A 131 -17.51 -4.25 -14.47
C SER A 131 -18.22 -5.56 -14.12
N ALA A 132 -17.83 -6.19 -13.01
CA ALA A 132 -18.47 -7.39 -12.51
C ALA A 132 -19.90 -7.13 -12.01
N SER A 133 -20.16 -5.99 -11.35
CA SER A 133 -21.52 -5.62 -10.93
C SER A 133 -22.44 -5.33 -12.11
N ALA A 134 -21.94 -4.64 -13.14
CA ALA A 134 -22.69 -4.34 -14.36
C ALA A 134 -23.06 -5.61 -15.15
N GLY A 135 -22.17 -6.60 -15.18
CA GLY A 135 -22.45 -7.91 -15.79
C GLY A 135 -23.50 -8.72 -15.03
N ALA A 136 -23.50 -8.64 -13.70
CA ALA A 136 -24.50 -9.32 -12.88
C ALA A 136 -25.91 -8.74 -13.12
N GLU A 137 -26.07 -7.41 -13.17
CA GLU A 137 -27.36 -6.76 -13.44
C GLU A 137 -27.97 -7.13 -14.81
N ALA A 138 -27.13 -7.36 -15.83
CA ALA A 138 -27.60 -7.77 -17.16
C ALA A 138 -28.21 -9.18 -17.15
N GLU A 139 -27.65 -10.12 -16.40
CA GLU A 139 -28.14 -11.51 -16.29
C GLU A 139 -29.48 -11.58 -15.54
N TRP A 140 -29.67 -10.76 -14.50
CA TRP A 140 -30.96 -10.63 -13.80
C TRP A 140 -32.05 -9.98 -14.68
N SER A 141 -31.67 -9.09 -15.60
CA SER A 141 -32.60 -8.46 -16.54
C SER A 141 -33.08 -9.40 -17.65
N GLU A 142 -32.27 -10.37 -18.09
CA GLU A 142 -32.68 -11.37 -19.08
C GLU A 142 -33.44 -12.56 -18.46
N GLY A 143 -33.12 -12.93 -17.22
CA GLY A 143 -33.79 -14.03 -16.51
C GLY A 143 -35.22 -13.71 -16.03
N GLY A 144 -35.58 -12.43 -15.93
CA GLY A 144 -36.92 -11.98 -15.49
C GLY A 144 -37.99 -11.91 -16.59
N GLN A 145 -37.67 -12.27 -17.83
CA GLN A 145 -38.61 -12.26 -18.97
C GLN A 145 -39.10 -13.66 -19.41
N ARG A 146 -38.95 -14.70 -18.58
CA ARG A 146 -39.47 -16.05 -18.87
C ARG A 146 -40.53 -16.51 -17.88
#